data_AF-A0A832AHC3-F1
#
_entry.id   AF-A0A832AHC3-F1
#
_cell.length_a   1.000
_cell.length_b   1.000
_cell.length_c   1.000
_cell.angle_alpha   90.00
_cell.angle_beta   90.00
_cell.angle_gamma   90.00
#
_symmetry.space_group_name_H-M   'P 1'
#
loop_
_entity.id
_entity.type
_entity.pdbx_description
1 polymer ?
#
loop_
_entity_poly.entity_id
_entity_poly.type
_entity_poly.pdbx_seq_one_letter_code
_entity_poly.pdbx_strand_id
1 'polypeptide(L)'
;MKPVGKKGKAGKRGKLAGGGRKPGRKPAPGGRPGGKPGEKPGARPGGTLDLADNPRGEAAPGFRPGEAPLLLMPMRLEYRVIEAKRPPKLVDRPKAAREIFALRAELAKRAPEEAGQIAVLNAKLRELTRQASAAPRRLSEAKLEGDREIWLRWYPDGNFAEQGVAPPSEAETEALEAVLAHPFARDWPKMSDGGMIALWAELAAIAGPERAVHLMRNYGKDTDPEWEARIGRIVGLPQAVAIYALNGAELVRLGKGAPIPANAGAAGVISYSPAVLGEAGWMSDFATALDAGMGMKLTEPKMVDLALAADWLICVGISSEGQADLDSLLRDAIANGAFEFLRQDSPTNNARRTLAGGEMDESTTGTLWSLTGKELNVLRDDGIAADRLATALGLEKRSLDLARGGEDAGQLEAAAMIRVIGPALMDGALAATTSLADIEDTAFIELLATHVQARGILPAVRLGDGAYGILPIT
;
A
#
# COMPACT_ATOMS: atom_id res chain seq x y z
N MET A 1 12.39 -49.73 -55.20
CA MET A 1 12.96 -50.14 -53.89
C MET A 1 11.92 -49.87 -52.80
N LYS A 2 11.79 -50.79 -51.84
CA LYS A 2 10.66 -51.01 -50.92
C LYS A 2 10.30 -49.80 -50.02
N PRO A 3 9.01 -49.57 -49.70
CA PRO A 3 8.62 -48.72 -48.58
C PRO A 3 8.55 -49.53 -47.27
N VAL A 4 9.02 -48.92 -46.19
CA VAL A 4 9.02 -49.47 -44.82
C VAL A 4 7.72 -49.09 -44.13
N GLY A 5 6.86 -50.08 -43.87
CA GLY A 5 5.67 -49.93 -43.05
C GLY A 5 5.99 -50.00 -41.55
N LYS A 6 5.63 -48.96 -40.80
CA LYS A 6 5.59 -48.97 -39.33
C LYS A 6 4.16 -49.29 -38.86
N LYS A 7 4.00 -50.41 -38.16
CA LYS A 7 2.78 -50.81 -37.44
C LYS A 7 2.69 -50.03 -36.12
N GLY A 8 1.64 -49.21 -35.96
CA GLY A 8 1.24 -48.61 -34.68
C GLY A 8 0.52 -49.64 -33.81
N LYS A 9 0.99 -49.83 -32.57
CA LYS A 9 0.34 -50.64 -31.53
C LYS A 9 -0.72 -49.80 -30.81
N ALA A 10 -1.90 -50.38 -30.65
CA ALA A 10 -3.03 -49.85 -29.89
C ALA A 10 -2.71 -49.74 -28.39
N GLY A 11 -2.88 -48.54 -27.84
CA GLY A 11 -2.85 -48.25 -26.41
C GLY A 11 -4.21 -48.52 -25.76
N LYS A 12 -4.20 -49.33 -24.70
CA LYS A 12 -5.34 -49.74 -23.89
C LYS A 12 -5.98 -48.56 -23.16
N ARG A 13 -7.32 -48.49 -23.23
CA ARG A 13 -8.18 -47.64 -22.38
C ARG A 13 -8.07 -48.05 -20.90
N GLY A 14 -7.60 -47.13 -20.06
CA GLY A 14 -7.66 -47.25 -18.61
C GLY A 14 -9.08 -46.92 -18.10
N LYS A 15 -9.67 -47.84 -17.34
CA LYS A 15 -10.92 -47.66 -16.60
C LYS A 15 -10.68 -46.71 -15.42
N LEU A 16 -11.43 -45.61 -15.36
CA LEU A 16 -11.57 -44.80 -14.14
C LEU A 16 -12.51 -45.53 -13.18
N ALA A 17 -11.97 -45.90 -12.02
CA ALA A 17 -12.74 -46.48 -10.91
C ALA A 17 -13.45 -45.37 -10.14
N GLY A 18 -14.75 -45.58 -9.88
CA GLY A 18 -15.60 -44.67 -9.12
C GLY A 18 -15.18 -44.54 -7.67
N GLY A 19 -15.03 -43.30 -7.21
CA GLY A 19 -14.85 -42.95 -5.81
C GLY A 19 -16.18 -43.06 -5.05
N GLY A 20 -16.25 -44.01 -4.13
CA GLY A 20 -17.37 -44.19 -3.21
C GLY A 20 -17.50 -43.02 -2.23
N ARG A 21 -18.72 -42.48 -2.13
CA ARG A 21 -19.15 -41.55 -1.08
C ARG A 21 -19.09 -42.24 0.29
N LYS A 22 -18.31 -41.69 1.22
CA LYS A 22 -18.38 -42.05 2.65
C LYS A 22 -19.56 -41.31 3.31
N PRO A 23 -20.36 -41.98 4.17
CA PRO A 23 -21.44 -41.34 4.91
C PRO A 23 -20.91 -40.50 6.08
N GLY A 24 -21.65 -39.43 6.38
CA GLY A 24 -21.28 -38.34 7.27
C GLY A 24 -21.03 -38.75 8.73
N ARG A 25 -20.00 -38.13 9.32
CA ARG A 25 -19.82 -38.06 10.76
C ARG A 25 -20.74 -36.99 11.34
N LYS A 26 -21.60 -37.39 12.28
CA LYS A 26 -22.36 -36.47 13.14
C LYS A 26 -21.39 -35.62 13.97
N PRO A 27 -21.63 -34.31 14.15
CA PRO A 27 -20.86 -33.51 15.09
C PRO A 27 -21.25 -33.88 16.54
N ALA A 28 -20.24 -34.00 17.39
CA ALA A 28 -20.41 -34.16 18.83
C ALA A 28 -20.91 -32.84 19.46
N PRO A 29 -21.76 -32.89 20.50
CA PRO A 29 -22.16 -31.70 21.23
C PRO A 29 -20.97 -31.18 22.05
N GLY A 30 -20.41 -30.05 21.63
CA GLY A 30 -19.38 -29.34 22.39
C GLY A 30 -19.98 -28.71 23.65
N GLY A 31 -19.64 -29.28 24.81
CA GLY A 31 -19.92 -28.69 26.11
C GLY A 31 -19.14 -27.38 26.28
N ARG A 32 -19.85 -26.32 26.68
CA ARG A 32 -19.25 -25.05 27.11
C ARG A 32 -18.53 -25.27 28.46
N PRO A 33 -17.26 -24.87 28.61
CA PRO A 33 -16.66 -24.76 29.93
C PRO A 33 -17.30 -23.57 30.67
N GLY A 34 -17.86 -23.86 31.84
CA GLY A 34 -18.45 -22.85 32.74
C GLY A 34 -17.39 -21.87 33.25
N GLY A 35 -17.50 -20.61 32.82
CA GLY A 35 -16.78 -19.50 33.40
C GLY A 35 -17.36 -19.15 34.77
N LYS A 36 -16.48 -18.95 35.75
CA LYS A 36 -16.82 -18.51 37.11
C LYS A 36 -17.49 -17.12 37.09
N PRO A 37 -18.60 -16.91 37.80
CA PRO A 37 -19.15 -15.57 38.02
C PRO A 37 -18.36 -14.90 39.15
N GLY A 38 -17.63 -13.81 38.88
CA GLY A 38 -16.93 -13.13 39.97
C GLY A 38 -16.02 -11.93 39.67
N GLU A 39 -15.77 -11.53 38.42
CA GLU A 39 -14.98 -10.32 38.16
C GLU A 39 -15.86 -9.18 37.67
N LYS A 40 -16.00 -8.16 38.54
CA LYS A 40 -16.57 -6.87 38.17
C LYS A 40 -15.68 -6.25 37.09
N PRO A 41 -16.22 -5.83 35.94
CA PRO A 41 -15.44 -5.10 34.95
C PRO A 41 -14.93 -3.80 35.59
N GLY A 42 -13.61 -3.65 35.63
CA GLY A 42 -12.96 -2.42 36.06
C GLY A 42 -13.47 -1.26 35.22
N ALA A 43 -13.89 -0.19 35.89
CA ALA A 43 -14.28 1.06 35.27
C ALA A 43 -13.14 1.53 34.35
N ARG A 44 -13.40 1.58 33.04
CA ARG A 44 -12.55 2.31 32.11
C ARG A 44 -12.60 3.79 32.53
N PRO A 45 -11.47 4.51 32.59
CA PRO A 45 -11.52 5.95 32.75
C PRO A 45 -12.26 6.51 31.52
N GLY A 46 -13.50 6.94 31.73
CA GLY A 46 -14.23 7.74 30.76
C GLY A 46 -13.49 9.05 30.65
N GLY A 47 -12.76 9.24 29.56
CA GLY A 47 -12.37 10.58 29.14
C GLY A 47 -13.65 11.32 28.80
N THR A 48 -14.10 12.19 29.68
CA THR A 48 -15.07 13.24 29.34
C THR A 48 -14.40 14.12 28.28
N LEU A 49 -14.89 14.03 27.05
CA LEU A 49 -14.67 15.07 26.05
C LEU A 49 -15.37 16.32 26.58
N ASP A 50 -14.59 17.25 27.13
CA ASP A 50 -15.09 18.52 27.61
C ASP A 50 -15.38 19.41 26.39
N LEU A 51 -16.60 19.30 25.85
CA LEU A 51 -17.11 20.10 24.73
C LEU A 51 -17.47 21.54 25.17
N ALA A 52 -17.36 21.86 26.46
CA ALA A 52 -17.77 23.14 27.03
C ALA A 52 -16.85 24.33 26.66
N ASP A 53 -15.65 24.08 26.12
CA ASP A 53 -14.67 25.14 25.80
C ASP A 53 -14.84 25.76 24.39
N ASN A 54 -15.95 25.50 23.69
CA ASN A 54 -16.27 26.16 22.42
C ASN A 54 -17.54 27.04 22.51
N PRO A 55 -17.49 28.20 23.20
CA PRO A 55 -18.63 29.09 23.38
C PRO A 55 -19.06 29.84 22.11
N ARG A 56 -18.51 29.50 20.94
CA ARG A 56 -18.78 30.21 19.67
C ARG A 56 -19.58 29.41 18.65
N GLY A 57 -19.94 28.16 18.92
CA GLY A 57 -20.60 27.33 17.91
C GLY A 57 -19.76 27.19 16.64
N GLU A 58 -18.43 27.32 16.74
CA GLU A 58 -17.54 26.96 15.65
C GLU A 58 -17.70 25.45 15.46
N ALA A 59 -18.20 25.04 14.29
CA ALA A 59 -18.39 23.64 13.94
C ALA A 59 -17.15 22.84 14.37
N ALA A 60 -17.39 21.66 15.00
CA ALA A 60 -16.33 20.66 15.23
C ALA A 60 -15.45 20.60 13.98
N PRO A 61 -14.10 20.52 14.11
CA PRO A 61 -13.17 20.77 13.01
C PRO A 61 -13.59 19.97 11.77
N GLY A 62 -14.38 20.62 10.94
CA GLY A 62 -14.78 20.09 9.66
C GLY A 62 -13.52 20.01 8.83
N PHE A 63 -13.55 19.15 7.81
CA PHE A 63 -12.55 19.16 6.76
C PHE A 63 -12.21 20.60 6.40
N ARG A 64 -11.03 21.08 6.80
CA ARG A 64 -10.59 22.43 6.51
C ARG A 64 -10.32 22.45 5.01
N PRO A 65 -11.06 23.22 4.21
CA PRO A 65 -10.81 23.29 2.78
C PRO A 65 -9.35 23.74 2.59
N GLY A 66 -8.51 22.85 2.07
CA GLY A 66 -7.08 23.11 1.82
C GLY A 66 -6.09 22.22 2.58
N GLU A 67 -6.51 21.42 3.56
CA GLU A 67 -5.64 20.39 4.15
C GLU A 67 -5.71 19.10 3.30
N ALA A 68 -4.58 18.75 2.68
CA ALA A 68 -4.52 17.59 1.80
C ALA A 68 -4.69 16.28 2.61
N PRO A 69 -5.58 15.35 2.20
CA PRO A 69 -5.78 14.09 2.87
C PRO A 69 -4.51 13.25 2.78
N LEU A 70 -4.26 12.44 3.82
CA LEU A 70 -3.14 11.50 3.80
C LEU A 70 -3.54 10.26 3.00
N LEU A 71 -2.91 10.09 1.84
CA LEU A 71 -2.95 8.82 1.12
C LEU A 71 -1.87 7.90 1.68
N LEU A 72 -2.29 6.77 2.26
CA LEU A 72 -1.38 5.74 2.73
C LEU A 72 -1.07 4.77 1.60
N MET A 73 0.16 4.78 1.10
CA MET A 73 0.66 3.73 0.22
C MET A 73 0.97 2.48 1.06
N PRO A 74 0.27 1.35 0.85
CA PRO A 74 0.61 0.11 1.54
C PRO A 74 2.01 -0.34 1.12
N MET A 75 2.79 -0.79 2.09
CA MET A 75 4.08 -1.39 1.85
C MET A 75 4.18 -2.72 2.59
N ARG A 76 4.72 -3.73 1.92
CA ARG A 76 5.14 -4.96 2.55
C ARG A 76 6.54 -4.78 3.13
N LEU A 77 6.68 -5.06 4.42
CA LEU A 77 7.98 -5.11 5.09
C LEU A 77 8.52 -6.55 5.10
N GLU A 78 9.76 -6.72 4.64
CA GLU A 78 10.56 -7.91 4.88
C GLU A 78 11.67 -7.54 5.86
N TYR A 79 11.90 -8.40 6.85
CA TYR A 79 13.05 -8.27 7.73
C TYR A 79 13.78 -9.60 7.88
N ARG A 80 15.09 -9.52 8.07
CA ARG A 80 15.96 -10.66 8.34
C ARG A 80 16.85 -10.33 9.53
N VAL A 81 16.93 -11.24 10.49
CA VAL A 81 17.89 -11.15 11.59
C VAL A 81 19.12 -11.94 11.18
N ILE A 82 20.27 -11.27 11.14
CA ILE A 82 21.55 -11.87 10.71
C ILE A 82 22.51 -11.86 11.89
N GLU A 83 23.11 -13.02 12.16
CA GLU A 83 24.25 -13.12 13.06
C GLU A 83 25.53 -12.91 12.24
N ALA A 84 25.98 -11.66 12.17
CA ALA A 84 27.20 -11.28 11.48
C ALA A 84 28.40 -11.70 12.34
N LYS A 85 29.04 -12.80 11.97
CA LYS A 85 30.29 -13.23 12.61
C LYS A 85 31.36 -12.18 12.32
N ARG A 86 31.78 -11.41 13.33
CA ARG A 86 32.92 -10.51 13.18
C ARG A 86 34.17 -11.35 12.93
N PRO A 87 34.97 -11.04 11.89
CA PRO A 87 36.28 -11.66 11.77
C PRO A 87 37.08 -11.36 13.04
N PRO A 88 37.80 -12.35 13.59
CA PRO A 88 38.57 -12.13 14.80
C PRO A 88 39.62 -11.06 14.51
N LYS A 89 39.84 -10.13 15.44
CA LYS A 89 40.92 -9.14 15.31
C LYS A 89 42.25 -9.88 15.23
N LEU A 90 42.85 -9.91 14.04
CA LEU A 90 44.18 -10.47 13.83
C LEU A 90 45.22 -9.48 14.32
N VAL A 91 46.03 -9.89 15.29
CA VAL A 91 47.17 -9.11 15.76
C VAL A 91 48.41 -9.57 15.00
N ASP A 92 48.99 -8.67 14.20
CA ASP A 92 50.30 -8.88 13.59
C ASP A 92 51.38 -8.79 14.68
N ARG A 93 51.79 -9.96 15.19
CA ARG A 93 52.79 -10.06 16.28
C ARG A 93 54.13 -9.43 15.92
N PRO A 94 54.73 -9.67 14.73
CA PRO A 94 55.93 -8.95 14.30
C PRO A 94 55.80 -7.42 14.31
N LYS A 95 54.64 -6.88 13.91
CA LYS A 95 54.39 -5.44 13.98
C LYS A 95 54.22 -4.97 15.42
N ALA A 96 53.42 -5.67 16.23
CA ALA A 96 53.21 -5.35 17.64
C ALA A 96 54.52 -5.39 18.44
N ALA A 97 55.42 -6.35 18.17
CA ALA A 97 56.73 -6.44 18.80
C ALA A 97 57.63 -5.23 18.46
N ARG A 98 57.61 -4.78 17.20
CA ARG A 98 58.33 -3.57 16.77
C ARG A 98 57.78 -2.31 17.44
N GLU A 99 56.46 -2.20 17.54
CA GLU A 99 55.82 -1.07 18.24
C GLU A 99 56.09 -1.07 19.75
N ILE A 100 56.06 -2.24 20.41
CA ILE A 100 56.43 -2.39 21.82
C ILE A 100 57.88 -1.95 22.04
N PHE A 101 58.80 -2.35 21.16
CA PHE A 101 60.20 -1.95 21.25
C PHE A 101 60.36 -0.44 21.07
N ALA A 102 59.70 0.15 20.07
CA ALA A 102 59.71 1.59 19.83
C ALA A 102 59.15 2.38 21.03
N LEU A 103 58.02 1.95 21.60
CA LEU A 103 57.40 2.58 22.77
C LEU A 103 58.30 2.52 24.01
N ARG A 104 59.01 1.41 24.24
CA ARG A 104 59.99 1.31 25.33
C ARG A 104 61.17 2.25 25.13
N ALA A 105 61.69 2.36 23.91
CA ALA A 105 62.76 3.28 23.58
C ALA A 105 62.33 4.75 23.71
N GLU A 106 61.07 5.06 23.38
CA GLU A 106 60.50 6.40 23.58
C GLU A 106 60.32 6.72 25.07
N LEU A 107 59.76 5.81 25.85
CA LEU A 107 59.63 5.94 27.30
C LEU A 107 60.97 6.21 28.01
N ALA A 108 62.05 5.56 27.55
CA ALA A 108 63.39 5.76 28.11
C ALA A 108 63.99 7.16 27.85
N LYS A 109 63.47 7.91 26.87
CA LYS A 109 63.93 9.27 26.53
C LYS A 109 63.18 10.37 27.26
N ARG A 110 62.06 10.05 27.91
CA ARG A 110 61.14 11.03 28.51
C ARG A 110 61.61 11.41 29.92
N ALA A 111 61.61 12.71 30.21
CA ALA A 111 61.96 13.22 31.53
C ALA A 111 60.81 12.97 32.54
N PRO A 112 61.11 12.83 33.85
CA PRO A 112 60.09 12.58 34.88
C PRO A 112 58.99 13.65 34.96
N GLU A 113 59.31 14.86 34.52
CA GLU A 113 58.42 16.03 34.52
C GLU A 113 57.26 15.88 33.49
N GLU A 114 57.38 14.97 32.52
CA GLU A 114 56.36 14.67 31.50
C GLU A 114 55.40 13.53 31.95
N ALA A 115 55.04 13.49 33.23
CA ALA A 115 54.30 12.39 33.87
C ALA A 115 53.00 12.00 33.13
N GLY A 116 52.28 12.98 32.57
CA GLY A 116 51.05 12.73 31.80
C GLY A 116 51.31 11.94 30.50
N GLN A 117 52.37 12.26 29.76
CA GLN A 117 52.72 11.56 28.52
C GLN A 117 53.26 10.16 28.81
N ILE A 118 54.06 10.02 29.88
CA ILE A 118 54.54 8.73 30.38
C ILE A 118 53.37 7.81 30.73
N ALA A 119 52.30 8.33 31.35
CA ALA A 119 51.11 7.54 31.67
C ALA A 119 50.38 7.03 30.40
N VAL A 120 50.20 7.87 29.39
CA VAL A 120 49.58 7.48 28.11
C VAL A 120 50.41 6.42 27.38
N LEU A 121 51.73 6.62 27.29
CA LEU A 121 52.64 5.65 26.65
C LEU A 121 52.66 4.31 27.39
N ASN A 122 52.66 4.32 28.73
CA ASN A 122 52.58 3.11 29.53
C ASN A 122 51.25 2.38 29.37
N ALA A 123 50.13 3.10 29.28
CA ALA A 123 48.83 2.51 29.02
C ALA A 123 48.81 1.81 27.64
N LYS A 124 49.33 2.49 26.60
CA LYS A 124 49.46 1.92 25.25
C LYS A 124 50.41 0.72 25.20
N LEU A 125 51.54 0.78 25.92
CA LEU A 125 52.52 -0.31 26.02
C LEU A 125 51.91 -1.53 26.71
N ARG A 126 51.16 -1.34 27.80
CA ARG A 126 50.45 -2.43 28.49
C ARG A 126 49.42 -3.08 27.58
N GLU A 127 48.66 -2.28 26.84
CA GLU A 127 47.66 -2.78 25.91
C GLU A 127 48.28 -3.62 24.79
N LEU A 128 49.32 -3.10 24.11
CA LEU A 128 50.01 -3.82 23.05
C LEU A 128 50.73 -5.08 23.57
N THR A 129 51.33 -5.02 24.76
CA THR A 129 51.97 -6.18 25.39
C THR A 129 50.94 -7.27 25.68
N ARG A 130 49.77 -6.91 26.22
CA ARG A 130 48.65 -7.83 26.47
C ARG A 130 48.14 -8.46 25.17
N GLN A 131 48.03 -7.68 24.10
CA GLN A 131 47.61 -8.17 22.79
C GLN A 131 48.65 -9.12 22.16
N ALA A 132 49.94 -8.83 22.30
CA ALA A 132 51.02 -9.65 21.77
C ALA A 132 51.25 -10.95 22.56
N SER A 133 51.05 -10.92 23.88
CA SER A 133 51.27 -12.06 24.78
C SER A 133 50.11 -13.07 24.80
N ALA A 134 48.93 -12.71 24.30
CA ALA A 134 47.79 -13.63 24.22
C ALA A 134 48.15 -14.87 23.39
N ALA A 135 47.94 -16.08 23.91
CA ALA A 135 48.26 -17.33 23.24
C ALA A 135 47.60 -17.38 21.84
N PRO A 136 48.30 -17.91 20.82
CA PRO A 136 47.73 -18.01 19.48
C PRO A 136 46.53 -18.97 19.55
N ARG A 137 45.32 -18.43 19.39
CA ARG A 137 44.11 -19.25 19.25
C ARG A 137 44.04 -19.76 17.82
N ARG A 138 43.75 -21.04 17.64
CA ARG A 138 43.39 -21.55 16.31
C ARG A 138 42.10 -20.85 15.89
N LEU A 139 41.99 -20.48 14.62
CA LEU A 139 40.76 -19.87 14.07
C LEU A 139 39.53 -20.77 14.30
N SER A 140 39.73 -22.09 14.33
CA SER A 140 38.69 -23.08 14.66
C SER A 140 38.19 -23.03 16.12
N GLU A 141 38.95 -22.43 17.03
CA GLU A 141 38.66 -22.35 18.47
C GLU A 141 38.20 -20.96 18.90
N ALA A 142 38.29 -19.97 18.00
CA ALA A 142 37.80 -18.63 18.27
C ALA A 142 36.27 -18.65 18.27
N LYS A 143 35.66 -18.46 19.45
CA LYS A 143 34.23 -18.15 19.55
C LYS A 143 34.03 -16.77 18.92
N LEU A 144 33.56 -16.75 17.68
CA LEU A 144 33.24 -15.52 16.98
C LEU A 144 32.01 -14.92 17.65
N GLU A 145 32.21 -13.88 18.46
CA GLU A 145 31.09 -13.04 18.92
C GLU A 145 30.49 -12.40 17.66
N GLY A 146 29.30 -12.86 17.29
CA GLY A 146 28.55 -12.29 16.20
C GLY A 146 27.80 -11.06 16.70
N ASP A 147 27.88 -9.96 15.95
CA ASP A 147 26.89 -8.92 16.13
C ASP A 147 25.58 -9.40 15.52
N ARG A 148 24.47 -9.11 16.18
CA ARG A 148 23.16 -9.25 15.54
C ARG A 148 22.90 -8.00 14.73
N GLU A 149 22.45 -8.19 13.50
CA GLU A 149 21.99 -7.13 12.63
C GLU A 149 20.55 -7.42 12.21
N ILE A 150 19.76 -6.39 11.96
CA ILE A 150 18.44 -6.53 11.34
C ILE A 150 18.48 -5.83 9.99
N TRP A 151 18.14 -6.57 8.95
CA TRP A 151 18.10 -6.12 7.57
C TRP A 151 16.65 -5.97 7.18
N LEU A 152 16.22 -4.74 6.90
CA LEU A 152 14.84 -4.39 6.56
C LEU A 152 14.77 -4.00 5.09
N ARG A 153 13.73 -4.46 4.39
CA ARG A 153 13.41 -4.08 3.02
C ARG A 153 11.91 -3.81 2.91
N TRP A 154 11.52 -2.78 2.18
CA TRP A 154 10.12 -2.46 1.94
C TRP A 154 9.78 -2.57 0.46
N TYR A 155 8.57 -3.04 0.18
CA TYR A 155 8.03 -3.20 -1.16
C TYR A 155 6.71 -2.46 -1.23
N PRO A 156 6.60 -1.41 -2.05
CA PRO A 156 5.32 -0.79 -2.38
C PRO A 156 4.30 -1.80 -2.89
N ASP A 157 3.02 -1.47 -2.77
CA ASP A 157 1.97 -2.23 -3.42
C ASP A 157 2.07 -2.04 -4.95
N GLY A 158 1.99 -3.16 -5.69
CA GLY A 158 2.07 -3.15 -7.15
C GLY A 158 0.92 -2.38 -7.82
N ASN A 159 -0.21 -2.22 -7.12
CA ASN A 159 -1.35 -1.44 -7.61
C ASN A 159 -1.04 0.06 -7.75
N PHE A 160 0.05 0.55 -7.15
CA PHE A 160 0.52 1.93 -7.28
C PHE A 160 1.56 2.11 -8.41
N ALA A 161 1.73 1.10 -9.25
CA ALA A 161 2.55 1.20 -10.44
C ALA A 161 1.69 1.45 -11.69
N GLU A 162 2.13 2.39 -12.52
CA GLU A 162 1.47 2.68 -13.80
C GLU A 162 1.56 1.45 -14.73
N GLN A 163 0.47 1.15 -15.42
CA GLN A 163 0.40 0.10 -16.43
C GLN A 163 0.74 0.63 -17.83
N GLY A 164 0.69 1.95 -18.01
CA GLY A 164 0.79 2.60 -19.30
C GLY A 164 -0.53 2.49 -20.08
N VAL A 165 -0.83 3.48 -20.91
CA VAL A 165 -1.99 3.43 -21.80
C VAL A 165 -1.49 3.27 -23.23
N ALA A 166 -1.53 2.03 -23.72
CA ALA A 166 -1.07 1.72 -25.06
C ALA A 166 -1.89 2.46 -26.14
N PRO A 167 -1.29 2.78 -27.30
CA PRO A 167 -2.06 3.17 -28.48
C PRO A 167 -2.98 2.02 -28.91
N PRO A 168 -4.11 2.31 -29.58
CA PRO A 168 -4.98 1.26 -30.08
C PRO A 168 -4.22 0.34 -31.05
N SER A 169 -4.36 -0.96 -30.85
CA SER A 169 -3.93 -1.97 -31.79
C SER A 169 -4.73 -1.89 -33.11
N GLU A 170 -4.26 -2.58 -34.14
CA GLU A 170 -4.96 -2.64 -35.43
C GLU A 170 -6.39 -3.19 -35.28
N ALA A 171 -6.56 -4.26 -34.50
CA ALA A 171 -7.86 -4.87 -34.24
C ALA A 171 -8.79 -3.96 -33.43
N GLU A 172 -8.27 -3.25 -32.41
CA GLU A 172 -9.04 -2.25 -31.67
C GLU A 172 -9.47 -1.10 -32.59
N THR A 173 -8.58 -0.66 -33.48
CA THR A 173 -8.86 0.43 -34.43
C THR A 173 -9.97 0.04 -35.41
N GLU A 174 -9.89 -1.14 -36.01
CA GLU A 174 -10.91 -1.65 -36.94
C GLU A 174 -12.28 -1.75 -36.25
N ALA A 175 -12.33 -2.35 -35.06
CA ALA A 175 -13.57 -2.47 -34.30
C ALA A 175 -14.13 -1.11 -33.86
N LEU A 176 -13.27 -0.19 -33.45
CA LEU A 176 -13.65 1.18 -33.07
C LEU A 176 -14.21 1.95 -34.28
N GLU A 177 -13.58 1.84 -35.45
CA GLU A 177 -14.07 2.45 -36.69
C GLU A 177 -15.44 1.89 -37.10
N ALA A 178 -15.66 0.58 -36.94
CA ALA A 178 -16.95 -0.04 -37.20
C ALA A 178 -18.05 0.51 -36.27
N VAL A 179 -17.76 0.68 -34.98
CA VAL A 179 -18.66 1.34 -34.02
C VAL A 179 -18.94 2.78 -34.43
N LEU A 180 -17.92 3.54 -34.80
CA LEU A 180 -18.04 4.97 -35.17
C LEU A 180 -18.73 5.21 -36.50
N ALA A 181 -18.67 4.25 -37.43
CA ALA A 181 -19.38 4.29 -38.69
C ALA A 181 -20.90 4.07 -38.52
N HIS A 182 -21.35 3.57 -37.37
CA HIS A 182 -22.75 3.30 -37.11
C HIS A 182 -23.57 4.61 -36.97
N PRO A 183 -24.80 4.70 -37.52
CA PRO A 183 -25.59 5.94 -37.47
C PRO A 183 -25.87 6.50 -36.08
N PHE A 184 -25.88 5.63 -35.06
CA PHE A 184 -26.13 5.98 -33.66
C PHE A 184 -24.86 6.11 -32.80
N ALA A 185 -23.66 6.14 -33.40
CA ALA A 185 -22.40 6.20 -32.66
C ALA A 185 -22.26 7.42 -31.75
N ARG A 186 -22.93 8.54 -32.06
CA ARG A 186 -22.91 9.75 -31.23
C ARG A 186 -23.66 9.58 -29.90
N ASP A 187 -24.61 8.66 -29.85
CA ASP A 187 -25.40 8.33 -28.67
C ASP A 187 -24.95 6.99 -28.05
N TRP A 188 -23.70 6.59 -28.27
CA TRP A 188 -23.19 5.28 -27.89
C TRP A 188 -23.45 4.87 -26.43
N PRO A 189 -23.44 5.75 -25.39
CA PRO A 189 -23.73 5.29 -24.03
C PRO A 189 -25.16 4.73 -23.88
N LYS A 190 -26.12 5.22 -24.68
CA LYS A 190 -27.54 4.85 -24.56
C LYS A 190 -27.85 3.48 -25.16
N MET A 191 -27.04 3.01 -26.12
CA MET A 191 -27.22 1.73 -26.81
C MET A 191 -28.67 1.47 -27.27
N SER A 192 -29.29 2.44 -27.93
CA SER A 192 -30.69 2.38 -28.36
C SER A 192 -30.97 1.48 -29.57
N ASP A 193 -29.95 0.89 -30.17
CA ASP A 193 -30.04 0.09 -31.39
C ASP A 193 -29.31 -1.26 -31.23
N GLY A 194 -29.91 -2.33 -31.75
CA GLY A 194 -29.36 -3.69 -31.63
C GLY A 194 -28.07 -3.92 -32.41
N GLY A 195 -27.90 -3.26 -33.56
CA GLY A 195 -26.65 -3.31 -34.34
C GLY A 195 -25.51 -2.61 -33.60
N MET A 196 -25.79 -1.46 -32.99
CA MET A 196 -24.83 -0.76 -32.13
C MET A 196 -24.39 -1.61 -30.93
N ILE A 197 -25.33 -2.29 -30.27
CA ILE A 197 -25.02 -3.21 -29.16
C ILE A 197 -24.07 -4.32 -29.62
N ALA A 198 -24.30 -4.90 -30.81
CA ALA A 198 -23.45 -5.96 -31.34
C ALA A 198 -22.03 -5.46 -31.64
N LEU A 199 -21.89 -4.31 -32.31
CA LEU A 199 -20.59 -3.70 -32.60
C LEU A 199 -19.84 -3.31 -31.32
N TRP A 200 -20.55 -2.80 -30.33
CA TRP A 200 -19.96 -2.53 -29.03
C TRP A 200 -19.50 -3.80 -28.31
N ALA A 201 -20.31 -4.85 -28.30
CA ALA A 201 -19.94 -6.13 -27.70
C ALA A 201 -18.69 -6.71 -28.36
N GLU A 202 -18.53 -6.53 -29.68
CA GLU A 202 -17.31 -6.91 -30.40
C GLU A 202 -16.09 -6.08 -29.96
N LEU A 203 -16.20 -4.75 -29.94
CA LEU A 203 -15.12 -3.88 -29.45
C LEU A 203 -14.72 -4.22 -28.00
N ALA A 204 -15.72 -4.39 -27.12
CA ALA A 204 -15.49 -4.76 -25.72
C ALA A 204 -14.91 -6.17 -25.57
N ALA A 205 -15.22 -7.11 -26.47
CA ALA A 205 -14.62 -8.44 -26.46
C ALA A 205 -13.15 -8.43 -26.90
N ILE A 206 -12.77 -7.51 -27.80
CA ILE A 206 -11.38 -7.34 -28.26
C ILE A 206 -10.54 -6.60 -27.22
N ALA A 207 -11.03 -5.47 -26.73
CA ALA A 207 -10.26 -4.54 -25.92
C ALA A 207 -10.46 -4.74 -24.40
N GLY A 208 -11.58 -5.31 -23.99
CA GLY A 208 -12.14 -5.16 -22.65
C GLY A 208 -13.09 -3.95 -22.57
N PRO A 209 -14.12 -3.96 -21.70
CA PRO A 209 -15.14 -2.92 -21.66
C PRO A 209 -14.61 -1.56 -21.20
N GLU A 210 -13.70 -1.51 -20.22
CA GLU A 210 -13.11 -0.27 -19.72
C GLU A 210 -12.22 0.39 -20.77
N ARG A 211 -11.39 -0.42 -21.43
CA ARG A 211 -10.54 0.02 -22.53
C ARG A 211 -11.36 0.48 -23.73
N ALA A 212 -12.44 -0.23 -24.09
CA ALA A 212 -13.35 0.19 -25.15
C ALA A 212 -13.97 1.58 -24.87
N VAL A 213 -14.39 1.83 -23.63
CA VAL A 213 -14.89 3.15 -23.20
C VAL A 213 -13.80 4.21 -23.32
N HIS A 214 -12.58 3.89 -22.86
CA HIS A 214 -11.44 4.79 -23.00
C HIS A 214 -11.17 5.16 -24.46
N LEU A 215 -11.19 4.17 -25.36
CA LEU A 215 -10.99 4.37 -26.80
C LEU A 215 -12.08 5.27 -27.40
N MET A 216 -13.36 5.04 -27.08
CA MET A 216 -14.46 5.91 -27.52
C MET A 216 -14.31 7.35 -27.03
N ARG A 217 -13.90 7.57 -25.77
CA ARG A 217 -13.72 8.91 -25.17
C ARG A 217 -12.51 9.66 -25.73
N ASN A 218 -11.52 8.95 -26.26
CA ASN A 218 -10.26 9.51 -26.73
C ASN A 218 -10.02 9.33 -28.22
N TYR A 219 -11.04 8.93 -28.98
CA TYR A 219 -10.94 8.83 -30.43
C TYR A 219 -10.48 10.16 -31.05
N GLY A 220 -9.48 10.08 -31.93
CA GLY A 220 -8.89 11.23 -32.61
C GLY A 220 -7.99 12.11 -31.73
N LYS A 221 -7.70 11.72 -30.48
CA LYS A 221 -6.69 12.38 -29.65
C LYS A 221 -5.34 11.68 -29.81
N ASP A 222 -4.27 12.46 -29.67
CA ASP A 222 -2.91 11.93 -29.68
C ASP A 222 -2.69 10.99 -28.49
N THR A 223 -2.08 9.84 -28.77
CA THR A 223 -1.65 8.87 -27.76
C THR A 223 -0.32 9.32 -27.15
N ASP A 224 -0.10 9.01 -25.87
CA ASP A 224 1.18 9.27 -25.21
C ASP A 224 2.30 8.45 -25.89
N PRO A 225 3.28 9.07 -26.57
CA PRO A 225 4.36 8.34 -27.23
C PRO A 225 5.32 7.66 -26.23
N GLU A 226 5.30 8.07 -24.95
CA GLU A 226 6.18 7.54 -23.90
C GLU A 226 5.45 6.55 -22.97
N TRP A 227 4.27 6.05 -23.36
CA TRP A 227 3.47 5.15 -22.53
C TRP A 227 4.24 3.91 -22.04
N GLU A 228 5.13 3.34 -22.88
CA GLU A 228 5.96 2.18 -22.52
C GLU A 228 6.98 2.51 -21.43
N ALA A 229 7.53 3.73 -21.45
CA ALA A 229 8.51 4.17 -20.48
C ALA A 229 7.90 4.32 -19.08
N ARG A 230 6.58 4.44 -18.99
CA ARG A 230 5.83 4.59 -17.73
C ARG A 230 5.48 3.25 -17.08
N ILE A 231 5.48 2.16 -17.84
CA ILE A 231 5.09 0.84 -17.33
C ILE A 231 5.95 0.44 -16.13
N GLY A 232 5.29 0.13 -15.01
CA GLY A 232 5.93 -0.26 -13.76
C GLY A 232 6.47 0.91 -12.94
N ARG A 233 6.29 2.16 -13.37
CA ARG A 233 6.64 3.35 -12.58
C ARG A 233 5.79 3.38 -11.32
N ILE A 234 6.44 3.29 -10.15
CA ILE A 234 5.76 3.37 -8.86
C ILE A 234 5.53 4.84 -8.52
N VAL A 235 4.28 5.20 -8.27
CA VAL A 235 3.82 6.55 -7.98
C VAL A 235 3.72 6.76 -6.47
N GLY A 236 4.09 7.95 -6.00
CA GLY A 236 3.98 8.30 -4.57
C GLY A 236 5.04 7.67 -3.69
N LEU A 237 6.19 7.26 -4.25
CA LEU A 237 7.33 6.83 -3.46
C LEU A 237 7.76 7.94 -2.48
N PRO A 238 7.96 7.63 -1.19
CA PRO A 238 8.44 8.61 -0.25
C PRO A 238 9.89 8.99 -0.57
N GLN A 239 10.34 10.16 -0.12
CA GLN A 239 11.74 10.56 -0.30
C GLN A 239 12.71 9.70 0.53
N ALA A 240 12.22 9.15 1.64
CA ALA A 240 12.91 8.19 2.50
C ALA A 240 11.92 7.55 3.46
N VAL A 241 12.28 6.40 4.02
CA VAL A 241 11.50 5.71 5.05
C VAL A 241 12.18 5.81 6.41
N ALA A 242 11.44 6.23 7.43
CA ALA A 242 11.85 6.17 8.83
C ALA A 242 11.23 4.95 9.50
N ILE A 243 11.99 4.31 10.40
CA ILE A 243 11.55 3.11 11.11
C ILE A 243 11.44 3.42 12.60
N TYR A 244 10.34 3.00 13.19
CA TYR A 244 10.04 3.16 14.61
C TYR A 244 9.72 1.80 15.24
N ALA A 245 10.13 1.62 16.48
CA ALA A 245 9.67 0.55 17.36
C ALA A 245 8.56 1.10 18.25
N LEU A 246 7.43 0.40 18.30
CA LEU A 246 6.38 0.63 19.29
C LEU A 246 6.53 -0.42 20.40
N ASN A 247 6.76 0.03 21.62
CA ASN A 247 6.84 -0.78 22.84
C ASN A 247 5.78 -0.29 23.83
N GLY A 248 4.66 -1.01 23.93
CA GLY A 248 3.48 -0.52 24.62
C GLY A 248 2.94 0.76 23.99
N ALA A 249 3.09 1.89 24.69
CA ALA A 249 2.69 3.22 24.20
C ALA A 249 3.87 4.09 23.75
N GLU A 250 5.11 3.60 23.88
CA GLU A 250 6.31 4.37 23.55
C GLU A 250 6.73 4.10 22.11
N LEU A 251 6.85 5.18 21.33
CA LEU A 251 7.31 5.13 19.94
C LEU A 251 8.75 5.65 19.86
N VAL A 252 9.71 4.75 19.58
CA VAL A 252 11.14 5.07 19.51
C VAL A 252 11.61 4.96 18.06
N ARG A 253 12.26 6.00 17.54
CA ARG A 253 12.84 5.97 16.19
C ARG A 253 14.12 5.12 16.18
N LEU A 254 14.13 4.09 15.36
CA LEU A 254 15.27 3.19 15.17
C LEU A 254 16.25 3.70 14.11
N GLY A 255 15.74 4.37 13.06
CA GLY A 255 16.59 4.85 11.97
C GLY A 255 15.83 5.53 10.83
N LYS A 256 16.60 5.95 9.81
CA LYS A 256 16.10 6.43 8.51
C LYS A 256 16.89 5.82 7.35
N GLY A 257 16.16 5.27 6.37
CA GLY A 257 16.75 4.73 5.14
C GLY A 257 17.44 5.81 4.31
N ALA A 258 18.22 5.37 3.32
CA ALA A 258 18.79 6.28 2.33
C ALA A 258 17.69 6.98 1.52
N PRO A 259 17.99 8.13 0.89
CA PRO A 259 17.06 8.77 -0.02
C PRO A 259 16.64 7.83 -1.15
N ILE A 260 15.35 7.81 -1.45
CA ILE A 260 14.79 7.05 -2.57
C ILE A 260 14.82 7.97 -3.81
N PRO A 261 15.43 7.54 -4.93
CA PRO A 261 15.40 8.32 -6.17
C PRO A 261 13.97 8.53 -6.66
N ALA A 262 13.64 9.76 -7.07
CA ALA A 262 12.34 10.06 -7.65
C ALA A 262 12.18 9.43 -9.04
N ASN A 263 10.98 8.92 -9.33
CA ASN A 263 10.59 8.48 -10.66
C ASN A 263 9.98 9.66 -11.43
N ALA A 264 10.80 10.49 -12.08
CA ALA A 264 10.32 11.66 -12.82
C ALA A 264 9.80 11.26 -14.21
N GLY A 265 8.47 11.14 -14.35
CA GLY A 265 7.79 10.93 -15.64
C GLY A 265 7.95 9.54 -16.29
N ALA A 266 8.94 8.75 -15.90
CA ALA A 266 9.18 7.40 -16.41
C ALA A 266 9.55 6.42 -15.28
N ALA A 267 9.52 5.13 -15.58
CA ALA A 267 9.97 4.06 -14.71
C ALA A 267 11.47 4.21 -14.42
N GLY A 268 11.80 4.53 -13.17
CA GLY A 268 13.17 4.71 -12.73
C GLY A 268 13.81 3.43 -12.18
N VAL A 269 14.90 3.62 -11.43
CA VAL A 269 15.65 2.56 -10.73
C VAL A 269 14.75 1.76 -9.77
N ILE A 270 13.76 2.44 -9.18
CA ILE A 270 12.73 1.82 -8.34
C ILE A 270 11.44 1.72 -9.14
N SER A 271 11.30 0.64 -9.90
CA SER A 271 10.10 0.31 -10.67
C SER A 271 9.83 -1.20 -10.67
N TYR A 272 8.62 -1.57 -11.07
CA TYR A 272 8.23 -2.95 -11.40
C TYR A 272 8.33 -3.24 -12.90
N SER A 273 9.06 -2.41 -13.65
CA SER A 273 9.30 -2.65 -15.07
C SER A 273 10.06 -3.96 -15.27
N PRO A 274 9.79 -4.72 -16.36
CA PRO A 274 10.51 -5.95 -16.66
C PRO A 274 12.04 -5.78 -16.72
N ALA A 275 12.51 -4.60 -17.15
CA ALA A 275 13.93 -4.29 -17.25
C ALA A 275 14.63 -4.25 -15.88
N VAL A 276 13.92 -3.86 -14.81
CA VAL A 276 14.47 -3.73 -13.44
C VAL A 276 14.33 -5.02 -12.62
N LEU A 277 13.45 -5.94 -13.04
CA LEU A 277 13.16 -7.22 -12.37
C LEU A 277 14.26 -8.31 -12.51
N GLY A 278 15.44 -7.98 -13.07
CA GLY A 278 16.55 -8.91 -13.25
C GLY A 278 17.21 -9.39 -11.94
N GLU A 279 18.11 -10.36 -12.03
CA GLU A 279 18.76 -11.01 -10.87
C GLU A 279 19.52 -10.05 -9.93
N ALA A 280 19.95 -8.88 -10.44
CA ALA A 280 20.65 -7.85 -9.69
C ALA A 280 19.79 -6.60 -9.37
N GLY A 281 18.46 -6.71 -9.44
CA GLY A 281 17.54 -5.62 -9.10
C GLY A 281 17.41 -5.39 -7.59
N TRP A 282 16.85 -4.23 -7.21
CA TRP A 282 16.59 -3.89 -5.79
C TRP A 282 15.63 -4.88 -5.09
N MET A 283 14.84 -5.63 -5.85
CA MET A 283 13.94 -6.66 -5.31
C MET A 283 14.64 -7.98 -4.99
N SER A 284 15.76 -8.30 -5.65
CA SER A 284 16.50 -9.55 -5.43
C SER A 284 17.74 -9.32 -4.56
N ASP A 285 18.51 -8.27 -4.84
CA ASP A 285 19.75 -7.96 -4.12
C ASP A 285 19.56 -6.93 -2.99
N PHE A 286 20.08 -7.26 -1.80
CA PHE A 286 19.90 -6.39 -0.63
C PHE A 286 20.85 -5.19 -0.63
N ALA A 287 22.04 -5.30 -1.21
CA ALA A 287 22.94 -4.16 -1.29
C ALA A 287 22.37 -3.11 -2.24
N THR A 288 21.88 -3.53 -3.41
CA THR A 288 21.16 -2.66 -4.34
C THR A 288 19.93 -2.00 -3.69
N ALA A 289 19.17 -2.74 -2.87
CA ALA A 289 18.05 -2.16 -2.13
C ALA A 289 18.48 -1.08 -1.13
N LEU A 290 19.60 -1.24 -0.43
CA LEU A 290 20.13 -0.21 0.48
C LEU A 290 20.53 1.05 -0.27
N ASP A 291 21.27 0.88 -1.36
CA ASP A 291 21.78 1.98 -2.17
C ASP A 291 20.65 2.78 -2.83
N ALA A 292 19.58 2.10 -3.20
CA ALA A 292 18.41 2.73 -3.81
C ALA A 292 17.37 3.23 -2.78
N GLY A 293 17.68 3.19 -1.48
CA GLY A 293 16.79 3.66 -0.42
C GLY A 293 15.56 2.77 -0.17
N MET A 294 15.56 1.54 -0.67
CA MET A 294 14.49 0.54 -0.47
C MET A 294 14.77 -0.46 0.66
N GLY A 295 15.85 -0.25 1.40
CA GLY A 295 16.19 -1.05 2.58
C GLY A 295 17.02 -0.29 3.60
N MET A 296 17.23 -0.94 4.75
CA MET A 296 18.05 -0.45 5.86
C MET A 296 18.73 -1.61 6.61
N LYS A 297 19.94 -1.35 7.12
CA LYS A 297 20.58 -2.18 8.14
C LYS A 297 20.53 -1.49 9.51
N LEU A 298 20.05 -2.21 10.51
CA LEU A 298 20.23 -1.86 11.92
C LEU A 298 21.40 -2.69 12.46
N THR A 299 22.49 -2.02 12.81
CA THR A 299 23.73 -2.63 13.30
C THR A 299 24.09 -2.22 14.73
N GLU A 300 23.50 -1.13 15.24
CA GLU A 300 23.73 -0.71 16.62
C GLU A 300 23.05 -1.67 17.60
N PRO A 301 23.78 -2.32 18.52
CA PRO A 301 23.21 -3.36 19.38
C PRO A 301 21.97 -2.92 20.17
N LYS A 302 21.97 -1.69 20.69
CA LYS A 302 20.82 -1.14 21.41
C LYS A 302 19.58 -1.00 20.53
N MET A 303 19.75 -0.55 19.28
CA MET A 303 18.64 -0.40 18.34
C MET A 303 18.13 -1.76 17.87
N VAL A 304 19.03 -2.74 17.70
CA VAL A 304 18.66 -4.12 17.37
C VAL A 304 17.85 -4.74 18.50
N ASP A 305 18.29 -4.60 19.76
CA ASP A 305 17.56 -5.13 20.91
C ASP A 305 16.18 -4.47 21.07
N LEU A 306 16.09 -3.14 20.87
CA LEU A 306 14.82 -2.41 20.86
C LEU A 306 13.87 -2.90 19.76
N ALA A 307 14.39 -3.12 18.55
CA ALA A 307 13.61 -3.60 17.42
C ALA A 307 13.12 -5.04 17.62
N LEU A 308 13.93 -5.91 18.24
CA LEU A 308 13.54 -7.29 18.56
C LEU A 308 12.54 -7.38 19.72
N ALA A 309 12.55 -6.40 20.63
CA ALA A 309 11.61 -6.30 21.73
C ALA A 309 10.29 -5.62 21.34
N ALA A 310 10.25 -4.95 20.19
CA ALA A 310 9.10 -4.18 19.70
C ALA A 310 7.83 -5.03 19.55
N ASP A 311 6.70 -4.52 20.03
CA ASP A 311 5.38 -5.07 19.72
C ASP A 311 5.08 -4.89 18.22
N TRP A 312 5.48 -3.73 17.68
CA TRP A 312 5.33 -3.39 16.26
C TRP A 312 6.54 -2.63 15.73
N LEU A 313 6.92 -2.94 14.49
CA LEU A 313 7.78 -2.08 13.68
C LEU A 313 6.90 -1.25 12.74
N ILE A 314 7.03 0.07 12.83
CA ILE A 314 6.26 1.02 12.03
C ILE A 314 7.21 1.71 11.06
N CYS A 315 6.93 1.56 9.76
CA CYS A 315 7.69 2.19 8.69
C CYS A 315 6.89 3.35 8.12
N VAL A 316 7.43 4.57 8.20
CA VAL A 316 6.76 5.79 7.75
C VAL A 316 7.57 6.41 6.62
N GLY A 317 6.96 6.45 5.44
CA GLY A 317 7.44 7.25 4.32
C GLY A 317 6.89 8.67 4.41
N ILE A 318 7.71 9.68 4.12
CA ILE A 318 7.26 11.08 4.03
C ILE A 318 7.60 11.59 2.63
N SER A 319 6.58 12.09 1.92
CA SER A 319 6.73 12.90 0.70
C SER A 319 6.05 14.25 0.92
N SER A 320 6.59 15.29 0.29
CA SER A 320 6.05 16.66 0.38
C SER A 320 5.17 17.03 -0.82
N GLU A 321 5.25 16.29 -1.92
CA GLU A 321 4.59 16.60 -3.20
C GLU A 321 4.24 15.29 -3.92
N GLY A 322 3.01 15.16 -4.40
CA GLY A 322 2.56 13.94 -5.08
C GLY A 322 1.23 14.04 -5.84
N GLN A 323 0.63 15.22 -5.92
CA GLN A 323 -0.70 15.39 -6.52
C GLN A 323 -0.69 15.11 -8.04
N ALA A 324 0.25 15.67 -8.79
CA ALA A 324 0.36 15.44 -10.24
C ALA A 324 0.65 13.96 -10.56
N ASP A 325 1.48 13.35 -9.73
CA ASP A 325 1.82 11.92 -9.78
C ASP A 325 0.59 11.06 -9.50
N LEU A 326 -0.22 11.42 -8.49
CA LEU A 326 -1.47 10.73 -8.20
C LEU A 326 -2.52 10.90 -9.31
N ASP A 327 -2.67 12.11 -9.87
CA ASP A 327 -3.56 12.36 -11.02
C ASP A 327 -3.16 11.47 -12.21
N SER A 328 -1.85 11.39 -12.46
CA SER A 328 -1.26 10.54 -13.49
C SER A 328 -1.58 9.05 -13.29
N LEU A 329 -1.39 8.53 -12.06
CA LEU A 329 -1.73 7.15 -11.70
C LEU A 329 -3.22 6.87 -11.86
N LEU A 330 -4.09 7.77 -11.40
CA LEU A 330 -5.54 7.56 -11.46
C LEU A 330 -6.03 7.59 -12.90
N ARG A 331 -5.51 8.47 -13.75
CA ARG A 331 -5.84 8.49 -15.18
C ARG A 331 -5.41 7.20 -15.88
N ASP A 332 -4.20 6.72 -15.59
CA ASP A 332 -3.69 5.44 -16.09
C ASP A 332 -4.56 4.27 -15.62
N ALA A 333 -4.87 4.22 -14.33
CA ALA A 333 -5.68 3.16 -13.76
C ALA A 333 -7.13 3.17 -14.26
N ILE A 334 -7.74 4.35 -14.46
CA ILE A 334 -9.09 4.48 -15.05
C ILE A 334 -9.07 3.98 -16.50
N ALA A 335 -8.07 4.38 -17.29
CA ALA A 335 -7.94 3.98 -18.69
C ALA A 335 -7.80 2.44 -18.85
N ASN A 336 -7.16 1.80 -17.89
CA ASN A 336 -6.93 0.36 -17.85
C ASN A 336 -7.97 -0.42 -17.02
N GLY A 337 -9.04 0.22 -16.53
CA GLY A 337 -10.06 -0.43 -15.70
C GLY A 337 -9.59 -0.91 -14.32
N ALA A 338 -8.40 -0.46 -13.90
CA ALA A 338 -7.82 -0.75 -12.61
C ALA A 338 -8.30 0.19 -11.50
N PHE A 339 -9.11 1.21 -11.80
CA PHE A 339 -9.68 2.10 -10.79
C PHE A 339 -11.21 2.16 -10.88
N GLU A 340 -11.88 2.02 -9.73
CA GLU A 340 -13.33 2.22 -9.61
C GLU A 340 -13.71 2.77 -8.23
N PHE A 341 -14.85 3.44 -8.18
CA PHE A 341 -15.53 3.76 -6.94
C PHE A 341 -16.36 2.56 -6.50
N LEU A 342 -16.19 2.16 -5.25
CA LEU A 342 -16.95 1.06 -4.66
C LEU A 342 -18.25 1.59 -4.08
N ARG A 343 -19.37 1.07 -4.57
CA ARG A 343 -20.70 1.35 -4.02
C ARG A 343 -20.72 1.16 -2.50
N GLN A 344 -21.59 1.91 -1.84
CA GLN A 344 -21.90 1.67 -0.44
C GLN A 344 -22.32 0.20 -0.25
N ASP A 345 -21.87 -0.40 0.85
CA ASP A 345 -22.08 -1.82 1.21
C ASP A 345 -21.40 -2.88 0.33
N SER A 346 -20.66 -2.51 -0.73
CA SER A 346 -19.83 -3.46 -1.51
C SER A 346 -18.81 -4.19 -0.62
N PRO A 347 -18.78 -5.53 -0.58
CA PRO A 347 -17.84 -6.27 0.26
C PRO A 347 -16.38 -5.86 -0.04
N THR A 348 -15.67 -5.38 0.98
CA THR A 348 -14.26 -4.97 0.87
C THR A 348 -13.31 -6.09 1.28
N ASN A 349 -13.74 -7.36 1.16
CA ASN A 349 -12.90 -8.47 1.55
C ASN A 349 -11.73 -8.60 0.58
N ASN A 350 -10.51 -8.37 1.07
CA ASN A 350 -9.26 -8.56 0.32
C ASN A 350 -8.99 -10.05 0.10
N ALA A 351 -9.79 -10.71 -0.72
CA ALA A 351 -9.54 -12.08 -1.15
C ALA A 351 -8.63 -12.05 -2.37
N ARG A 352 -7.46 -12.69 -2.27
CA ARG A 352 -6.38 -12.73 -3.29
C ARG A 352 -6.76 -13.06 -4.74
N ARG A 353 -7.98 -13.52 -5.00
CA ARG A 353 -8.42 -14.06 -6.31
C ARG A 353 -9.78 -13.56 -6.76
N THR A 354 -10.43 -12.67 -6.01
CA THR A 354 -11.75 -12.16 -6.34
C THR A 354 -11.74 -10.66 -6.14
N LEU A 355 -12.12 -9.92 -7.18
CA LEU A 355 -12.31 -8.48 -7.10
C LEU A 355 -13.27 -8.15 -5.96
N ALA A 356 -12.88 -7.24 -5.07
CA ALA A 356 -13.77 -6.71 -4.06
C ALA A 356 -14.93 -5.98 -4.75
N GLY A 357 -16.17 -6.23 -4.32
CA GLY A 357 -17.36 -5.57 -4.88
C GLY A 357 -17.79 -5.99 -6.28
N GLY A 358 -17.18 -7.01 -6.90
CA GLY A 358 -17.60 -7.48 -8.22
C GLY A 358 -19.00 -8.12 -8.22
N GLU A 359 -19.96 -7.52 -8.92
CA GLU A 359 -21.22 -8.19 -9.24
C GLU A 359 -20.96 -9.34 -10.23
N MET A 360 -21.51 -10.52 -9.92
CA MET A 360 -21.53 -11.64 -10.86
C MET A 360 -22.61 -11.34 -11.92
N ASP A 361 -22.16 -11.14 -13.16
CA ASP A 361 -22.97 -11.19 -14.39
C ASP A 361 -23.75 -9.91 -14.76
N GLU A 362 -23.03 -8.79 -14.93
CA GLU A 362 -23.56 -7.66 -15.68
C GLU A 362 -23.53 -7.96 -17.19
N SER A 363 -24.68 -7.84 -17.86
CA SER A 363 -24.72 -7.82 -19.33
C SER A 363 -23.79 -6.73 -19.90
N THR A 364 -23.33 -6.87 -21.14
CA THR A 364 -22.47 -5.86 -21.81
C THR A 364 -23.02 -4.44 -21.70
N THR A 365 -24.35 -4.28 -21.82
CA THR A 365 -25.03 -2.99 -21.67
C THR A 365 -25.02 -2.49 -20.22
N GLY A 366 -25.20 -3.38 -19.24
CA GLY A 366 -25.09 -3.05 -17.81
C GLY A 366 -23.69 -2.54 -17.45
N THR A 367 -22.65 -3.21 -17.95
CA THR A 367 -21.26 -2.79 -17.75
C THR A 367 -20.96 -1.45 -18.41
N LEU A 368 -21.45 -1.24 -19.64
CA LEU A 368 -21.34 0.06 -20.28
C LEU A 368 -22.02 1.17 -19.46
N TRP A 369 -23.24 0.95 -18.99
CA TRP A 369 -23.96 1.95 -18.22
C TRP A 369 -23.27 2.26 -16.89
N SER A 370 -22.70 1.26 -16.21
CA SER A 370 -21.90 1.52 -14.99
C SER A 370 -20.58 2.25 -15.27
N LEU A 371 -20.05 2.16 -16.49
CA LEU A 371 -18.87 2.91 -16.93
C LEU A 371 -19.19 4.31 -17.46
N THR A 372 -20.44 4.55 -17.87
CA THR A 372 -20.88 5.79 -18.55
C THR A 372 -22.04 6.50 -17.87
N GLY A 373 -22.28 6.20 -16.59
CA GLY A 373 -23.40 6.73 -15.81
C GLY A 373 -23.45 8.27 -15.83
N LYS A 374 -22.28 8.91 -15.85
CA LYS A 374 -22.17 10.37 -15.98
C LYS A 374 -22.58 10.88 -17.37
N GLU A 375 -22.14 10.26 -18.46
CA GLU A 375 -22.54 10.66 -19.83
C GLU A 375 -24.03 10.48 -20.10
N LEU A 376 -24.66 9.51 -19.43
CA LEU A 376 -26.09 9.30 -19.49
C LEU A 376 -26.91 10.40 -18.79
N ASN A 377 -26.25 11.39 -18.17
CA ASN A 377 -26.87 12.49 -17.40
C ASN A 377 -27.85 11.97 -16.33
N VAL A 378 -27.61 10.79 -15.75
CA VAL A 378 -28.58 10.20 -14.83
C VAL A 378 -28.67 11.02 -13.54
N LEU A 379 -27.59 11.66 -13.08
CA LEU A 379 -27.60 12.69 -12.02
C LEU A 379 -26.45 13.71 -12.23
N ARG A 380 -26.73 15.00 -12.01
CA ARG A 380 -25.76 16.13 -12.10
C ARG A 380 -25.53 16.81 -10.76
N ASP A 381 -25.71 16.08 -9.67
CA ASP A 381 -25.60 16.67 -8.35
C ASP A 381 -24.12 16.83 -7.98
N ASP A 382 -23.77 18.03 -7.50
CA ASP A 382 -22.51 18.23 -6.81
C ASP A 382 -22.45 17.31 -5.59
N GLY A 383 -21.29 16.69 -5.35
CA GLY A 383 -21.08 15.83 -4.18
C GLY A 383 -21.31 14.34 -4.40
N ILE A 384 -21.39 13.88 -5.65
CA ILE A 384 -21.16 12.47 -6.01
C ILE A 384 -19.73 12.02 -5.66
N ALA A 385 -19.49 10.71 -5.66
CA ALA A 385 -18.23 10.10 -5.25
C ALA A 385 -16.99 10.72 -5.95
N ALA A 386 -17.03 10.86 -7.28
CA ALA A 386 -15.92 11.45 -8.05
C ALA A 386 -15.60 12.88 -7.61
N ASP A 387 -16.62 13.72 -7.46
CA ASP A 387 -16.48 15.12 -7.05
C ASP A 387 -15.91 15.26 -5.65
N ARG A 388 -16.41 14.45 -4.70
CA ARG A 388 -15.92 14.44 -3.31
C ARG A 388 -14.46 14.05 -3.25
N LEU A 389 -14.09 12.97 -3.95
CA LEU A 389 -12.73 12.49 -3.93
C LEU A 389 -11.77 13.45 -4.63
N ALA A 390 -12.16 13.99 -5.80
CA ALA A 390 -11.34 14.95 -6.52
C ALA A 390 -11.10 16.20 -5.66
N THR A 391 -12.15 16.73 -5.03
CA THR A 391 -12.05 17.89 -4.12
C THR A 391 -11.12 17.59 -2.94
N ALA A 392 -11.27 16.42 -2.32
CA ALA A 392 -10.43 16.02 -1.20
C ALA A 392 -8.95 15.93 -1.63
N LEU A 393 -8.66 15.29 -2.76
CA LEU A 393 -7.29 15.13 -3.27
C LEU A 393 -6.71 16.38 -3.95
N GLY A 394 -7.49 17.47 -4.05
CA GLY A 394 -7.11 18.67 -4.80
C GLY A 394 -7.06 18.50 -6.32
N LEU A 395 -7.59 17.40 -6.86
CA LEU A 395 -7.55 17.04 -8.27
C LEU A 395 -8.61 17.76 -9.11
N GLU A 396 -8.40 17.79 -10.43
CA GLU A 396 -9.45 18.22 -11.36
C GLU A 396 -10.61 17.20 -11.32
N LYS A 397 -11.84 17.67 -11.05
CA LYS A 397 -13.05 16.80 -11.02
C LYS A 397 -13.16 15.91 -12.26
N ARG A 398 -12.86 16.47 -13.44
CA ARG A 398 -12.88 15.78 -14.73
C ARG A 398 -11.96 14.56 -14.81
N SER A 399 -10.89 14.48 -14.02
CA SER A 399 -10.01 13.33 -14.00
C SER A 399 -10.70 12.07 -13.47
N LEU A 400 -11.59 12.20 -12.48
CA LEU A 400 -12.25 11.06 -11.83
C LEU A 400 -13.65 10.77 -12.36
N ASP A 401 -14.23 11.72 -13.10
CA ASP A 401 -15.53 11.60 -13.77
C ASP A 401 -15.64 10.40 -14.71
N LEU A 402 -14.50 9.91 -15.20
CA LEU A 402 -14.42 8.82 -16.16
C LEU A 402 -14.30 7.45 -15.47
N ALA A 403 -14.13 7.42 -14.15
CA ALA A 403 -14.04 6.19 -13.39
C ALA A 403 -15.40 5.51 -13.25
N ARG A 404 -15.39 4.18 -13.23
CA ARG A 404 -16.58 3.38 -12.93
C ARG A 404 -17.14 3.75 -11.56
N GLY A 405 -18.46 3.96 -11.48
CA GLY A 405 -19.15 4.31 -10.24
C GLY A 405 -18.85 5.73 -9.71
N GLY A 406 -18.20 6.59 -10.50
CA GLY A 406 -17.92 7.97 -10.09
C GLY A 406 -19.18 8.80 -9.81
N GLU A 407 -20.31 8.38 -10.39
CA GLU A 407 -21.65 8.92 -10.19
C GLU A 407 -22.33 8.45 -8.89
N ASP A 408 -21.70 7.57 -8.10
CA ASP A 408 -22.31 7.03 -6.88
C ASP A 408 -22.70 8.16 -5.92
N ALA A 409 -23.99 8.21 -5.59
CA ALA A 409 -24.60 9.14 -4.67
C ALA A 409 -24.84 8.52 -3.29
N GLY A 410 -24.41 7.28 -3.03
CA GLY A 410 -24.70 6.55 -1.78
C GLY A 410 -24.39 7.35 -0.51
N GLN A 411 -23.31 8.13 -0.49
CA GLN A 411 -22.99 9.00 0.66
C GLN A 411 -23.96 10.19 0.83
N LEU A 412 -24.48 10.75 -0.26
CA LEU A 412 -25.52 11.78 -0.22
C LEU A 412 -26.85 11.18 0.23
N GLU A 413 -27.19 9.99 -0.27
CA GLU A 413 -28.38 9.23 0.11
C GLU A 413 -28.35 8.84 1.59
N ALA A 414 -27.19 8.39 2.10
CA ALA A 414 -27.01 8.06 3.51
C ALA A 414 -27.17 9.30 4.41
N ALA A 415 -26.59 10.44 4.02
CA ALA A 415 -26.78 11.71 4.73
C ALA A 415 -28.25 12.15 4.71
N ALA A 416 -28.92 12.05 3.55
CA ALA A 416 -30.34 12.35 3.42
C ALA A 416 -31.19 11.42 4.29
N MET A 417 -30.87 10.12 4.35
CA MET A 417 -31.55 9.17 5.22
C MET A 417 -31.41 9.56 6.70
N ILE A 418 -30.21 9.92 7.16
CA ILE A 418 -29.99 10.41 8.54
C ILE A 418 -30.83 11.64 8.83
N ARG A 419 -30.93 12.60 7.89
CA ARG A 419 -31.80 13.78 8.04
C ARG A 419 -33.27 13.43 8.17
N VAL A 420 -33.73 12.41 7.44
CA VAL A 420 -35.12 11.95 7.47
C VAL A 420 -35.44 11.18 8.75
N ILE A 421 -34.59 10.25 9.17
CA ILE A 421 -34.85 9.40 10.35
C ILE A 421 -34.40 10.05 11.67
N GLY A 422 -33.49 11.03 11.60
CA GLY A 422 -32.85 11.69 12.73
C GLY A 422 -33.84 12.18 13.78
N PRO A 423 -34.88 12.95 13.43
CA PRO A 423 -35.85 13.44 14.41
C PRO A 423 -36.52 12.31 15.20
N ALA A 424 -36.91 11.23 14.52
CA ALA A 424 -37.52 10.07 15.18
C ALA A 424 -36.54 9.30 16.08
N LEU A 425 -35.25 9.27 15.73
CA LEU A 425 -34.20 8.67 16.57
C LEU A 425 -33.94 9.52 17.82
N MET A 426 -33.96 10.85 17.69
CA MET A 426 -33.78 11.79 18.78
C MET A 426 -34.93 11.73 19.78
N ASP A 427 -36.18 11.81 19.31
CA ASP A 427 -37.39 11.79 20.14
C ASP A 427 -37.58 10.47 20.91
N GLY A 428 -37.06 9.36 20.37
CA GLY A 428 -37.18 8.03 20.96
C GLY A 428 -35.96 7.58 21.75
N ALA A 429 -34.97 7.03 21.03
CA ALA A 429 -33.88 6.24 21.61
C ALA A 429 -32.81 7.09 22.31
N LEU A 430 -32.56 8.30 21.81
CA LEU A 430 -31.51 9.19 22.30
C LEU A 430 -32.02 10.12 23.41
N ALA A 431 -33.28 10.54 23.41
CA ALA A 431 -33.89 11.31 24.51
C ALA A 431 -33.72 10.64 25.89
N ALA A 432 -33.63 9.32 25.95
CA ALA A 432 -33.44 8.56 27.19
C ALA A 432 -31.97 8.37 27.63
N THR A 433 -30.99 8.58 26.74
CA THR A 433 -29.59 8.19 26.97
C THR A 433 -28.57 9.32 26.83
N THR A 434 -28.90 10.39 26.10
CA THR A 434 -27.96 11.48 25.84
C THR A 434 -28.28 12.72 26.66
N SER A 435 -27.38 13.06 27.58
CA SER A 435 -27.26 14.38 28.19
C SER A 435 -26.62 15.38 27.21
N LEU A 436 -27.16 15.49 25.99
CA LEU A 436 -26.76 16.52 25.02
C LEU A 436 -27.35 17.88 25.43
N ALA A 437 -27.17 18.25 26.71
CA ALA A 437 -27.53 19.58 27.17
C ALA A 437 -26.79 20.58 26.27
N ASP A 438 -27.53 21.55 25.75
CA ASP A 438 -27.03 22.69 24.94
C ASP A 438 -26.72 22.42 23.45
N ILE A 439 -27.03 21.25 22.88
CA ILE A 439 -26.98 21.03 21.42
C ILE A 439 -28.39 20.89 20.87
N GLU A 440 -28.78 21.73 19.90
CA GLU A 440 -30.07 21.58 19.23
C GLU A 440 -30.12 20.30 18.41
N ASP A 441 -31.24 19.57 18.47
CA ASP A 441 -31.44 18.30 17.77
C ASP A 441 -31.12 18.39 16.28
N THR A 442 -31.49 19.50 15.63
CA THR A 442 -31.21 19.71 14.20
C THR A 442 -29.72 19.85 13.94
N ALA A 443 -28.97 20.55 14.81
CA ALA A 443 -27.53 20.67 14.69
C ALA A 443 -26.83 19.31 14.91
N PHE A 444 -27.33 18.52 15.86
CA PHE A 444 -26.82 17.16 16.09
C PHE A 444 -27.12 16.22 14.91
N ILE A 445 -28.32 16.26 14.33
CA ILE A 445 -28.68 15.48 13.14
C ILE A 445 -27.81 15.87 11.96
N GLU A 446 -27.55 17.15 11.73
CA GLU A 446 -26.64 17.59 10.67
C GLU A 446 -25.19 17.15 10.91
N LEU A 447 -24.73 17.15 12.17
CA LEU A 447 -23.43 16.60 12.54
C LEU A 447 -23.36 15.11 12.17
N LEU A 448 -24.38 14.32 12.54
CA LEU A 448 -24.45 12.90 12.18
C LEU A 448 -24.51 12.69 10.67
N ALA A 449 -25.35 13.43 9.95
CA ALA A 449 -25.50 13.31 8.50
C ALA A 449 -24.20 13.63 7.75
N THR A 450 -23.42 14.58 8.28
CA THR A 450 -22.15 15.02 7.69
C THR A 450 -20.99 14.08 8.03
N HIS A 451 -20.92 13.58 9.27
CA HIS A 451 -19.70 12.93 9.76
C HIS A 451 -19.87 11.43 10.08
N VAL A 452 -21.09 10.95 10.31
CA VAL A 452 -21.35 9.57 10.72
C VAL A 452 -21.90 8.79 9.55
N GLN A 453 -20.99 8.30 8.71
CA GLN A 453 -21.29 7.44 7.57
C GLN A 453 -20.56 6.11 7.72
N ALA A 454 -21.18 5.00 7.29
CA ALA A 454 -20.68 3.65 7.51
C ALA A 454 -19.27 3.39 6.92
N ARG A 455 -18.85 4.18 5.93
CA ARG A 455 -17.54 4.06 5.25
C ARG A 455 -16.67 5.31 5.38
N GLY A 456 -16.99 6.21 6.31
CA GLY A 456 -16.37 7.52 6.41
C GLY A 456 -16.89 8.50 5.35
N ILE A 457 -16.33 9.71 5.34
CA ILE A 457 -16.82 10.86 4.57
C ILE A 457 -16.37 10.85 3.10
N LEU A 458 -15.33 10.07 2.77
CA LEU A 458 -14.80 9.92 1.41
C LEU A 458 -15.18 8.54 0.86
N PRO A 459 -15.45 8.43 -0.45
CA PRO A 459 -15.85 7.17 -1.04
C PRO A 459 -14.72 6.15 -0.97
N ALA A 460 -15.08 4.88 -0.79
CA ALA A 460 -14.12 3.79 -0.94
C ALA A 460 -13.82 3.58 -2.43
N VAL A 461 -12.57 3.24 -2.73
CA VAL A 461 -12.12 3.01 -4.10
C VAL A 461 -11.46 1.65 -4.21
N ARG A 462 -11.44 1.08 -5.40
CA ARG A 462 -10.56 -0.03 -5.75
C ARG A 462 -9.46 0.49 -6.67
N LEU A 463 -8.23 0.08 -6.39
CA LEU A 463 -7.07 0.31 -7.25
C LEU A 463 -6.38 -1.05 -7.49
N GLY A 464 -6.28 -1.47 -8.75
CA GLY A 464 -5.96 -2.83 -9.14
C GLY A 464 -6.93 -3.84 -8.51
N ASP A 465 -6.38 -4.79 -7.76
CA ASP A 465 -7.16 -5.83 -7.07
C ASP A 465 -7.55 -5.46 -5.63
N GLY A 466 -7.07 -4.33 -5.11
CA GLY A 466 -7.22 -3.93 -3.71
C GLY A 466 -8.32 -2.89 -3.49
N ALA A 467 -9.14 -3.08 -2.45
CA ALA A 467 -10.05 -2.04 -1.95
C ALA A 467 -9.34 -1.15 -0.93
N TYR A 468 -9.50 0.16 -1.07
CA TYR A 468 -8.90 1.17 -0.22
C TYR A 468 -9.97 2.12 0.35
N GLY A 469 -9.91 2.33 1.67
CA GLY A 469 -10.60 3.42 2.33
C GLY A 469 -9.70 4.66 2.38
N ILE A 470 -10.28 5.85 2.31
CA ILE A 470 -9.54 7.10 2.32
C ILE A 470 -9.83 7.80 3.64
N LEU A 471 -8.78 8.01 4.43
CA LEU A 471 -8.89 8.63 5.75
C LEU A 471 -8.64 10.13 5.64
N PRO A 472 -9.61 10.98 5.99
CA PRO A 472 -9.32 12.39 6.21
C PRO A 472 -8.44 12.51 7.46
N ILE A 473 -7.35 13.26 7.36
CA ILE A 473 -6.58 13.68 8.53
C ILE A 473 -6.74 15.19 8.61
N THR A 474 -7.31 15.63 9.74
CA THR A 474 -7.58 17.02 10.11
C THR A 474 -6.83 17.37 11.38
#